data_AF-L8I659-F1
#
_entry.id   AF-L8I659-F1
#
_cell.length_a   1.000
_cell.length_b   1.000
_cell.length_c   1.000
_cell.angle_alpha   90.00
_cell.angle_beta   90.00
_cell.angle_gamma   90.00
#
_symmetry.space_group_name_H-M   'P 1'
#
loop_
_entity.id
_entity.type
_entity.pdbx_description
1 polymer ?
#
loop_
_entity_poly.entity_id
_entity_poly.type
_entity_poly.pdbx_seq_one_letter_code
_entity_poly.pdbx_strand_id
1 'polypeptide(L)'
;RKSFQETHQSDSEEWGLSKDLRSHLGSLESELQFLSRLTGISIRNYCKNTEDLTNTEMAEKSIKKVLQRHRLSGNCHMITFQLEFQILEIQDKESLSSVITDLSIIMEPTEYSELSEFVSRAEEKRDLLMFFRSLRFFVEWCDYRKRTFKHFKEKYPEAVQLSEGASSSCMGIRNPSQPGFELVIVWRIQIDEEGKVLPKLDLLTKVPLRALELDKNRVIETAPLSFRTLLGVLGIEATLESLIKSFCTEESS
;
A
#
# COMPACT_ATOMS: atom_id res chain seq x y z
N ARG A 1 -51.92 -12.29 -56.66
CA ARG A 1 -52.10 -13.53 -55.86
C ARG A 1 -50.74 -13.81 -55.20
N LYS A 2 -50.67 -13.70 -53.86
CA LYS A 2 -49.68 -14.20 -52.86
C LYS A 2 -48.17 -14.08 -53.19
N SER A 3 -47.38 -13.28 -52.45
CA SER A 3 -46.82 -13.48 -51.08
C SER A 3 -45.34 -13.93 -51.20
N PHE A 4 -44.34 -13.14 -50.78
CA PHE A 4 -43.79 -13.05 -49.40
C PHE A 4 -43.38 -14.43 -48.86
N GLN A 5 -42.22 -14.68 -48.22
CA GLN A 5 -41.03 -13.93 -47.79
C GLN A 5 -40.14 -15.01 -47.12
N GLU A 6 -38.81 -14.97 -47.24
CA GLU A 6 -37.81 -15.67 -46.39
C GLU A 6 -36.46 -15.57 -47.14
N THR A 7 -35.34 -15.07 -46.62
CA THR A 7 -34.75 -15.20 -45.29
C THR A 7 -33.88 -13.96 -44.98
N HIS A 8 -34.31 -13.11 -44.05
CA HIS A 8 -33.47 -12.14 -43.34
C HIS A 8 -33.62 -12.45 -41.84
N GLN A 9 -32.83 -13.39 -41.32
CA GLN A 9 -32.82 -13.68 -39.88
C GLN A 9 -31.40 -13.87 -39.32
N SER A 10 -30.40 -14.24 -40.13
CA SER A 10 -29.06 -14.55 -39.63
C SER A 10 -28.23 -13.33 -39.18
N ASP A 11 -28.36 -12.17 -39.82
CA ASP A 11 -27.53 -10.99 -39.48
C ASP A 11 -27.96 -10.26 -38.19
N SER A 12 -29.15 -10.55 -37.67
CA SER A 12 -29.72 -9.84 -36.51
C SER A 12 -29.23 -10.38 -35.16
N GLU A 13 -28.91 -11.68 -35.09
CA GLU A 13 -28.44 -12.34 -33.86
C GLU A 13 -26.97 -12.06 -33.60
N GLU A 14 -26.14 -12.00 -34.65
CA GLU A 14 -24.70 -11.71 -34.57
C GLU A 14 -24.44 -10.26 -34.11
N TRP A 15 -25.28 -9.31 -34.54
CA TRP A 15 -25.22 -7.92 -34.10
C TRP A 15 -25.71 -7.73 -32.65
N GLY A 16 -26.68 -8.53 -32.21
CA GLY A 16 -27.15 -8.57 -30.83
C GLY A 16 -26.07 -9.07 -29.86
N LEU A 17 -25.38 -10.16 -30.21
CA LEU A 17 -24.25 -10.73 -29.45
C LEU A 17 -23.05 -9.76 -29.38
N SER A 18 -22.73 -9.08 -30.47
CA SER A 18 -21.65 -8.07 -30.49
C SER A 18 -21.95 -6.87 -29.59
N LYS A 19 -23.21 -6.42 -29.58
CA LYS A 19 -23.66 -5.33 -28.71
C LYS A 19 -23.63 -5.74 -27.24
N ASP A 20 -23.96 -6.99 -26.94
CA ASP A 20 -23.92 -7.55 -25.59
C ASP A 20 -22.46 -7.76 -25.11
N LEU A 21 -21.56 -8.23 -25.95
CA LEU A 21 -20.13 -8.31 -25.62
C LEU A 21 -19.53 -6.93 -25.34
N ARG A 22 -19.92 -5.91 -26.11
CA ARG A 22 -19.46 -4.53 -25.91
C ARG A 22 -19.96 -3.92 -24.61
N SER A 23 -21.22 -4.17 -24.24
CA SER A 23 -21.76 -3.71 -22.95
C SER A 23 -21.08 -4.42 -21.78
N HIS A 24 -20.84 -5.73 -21.88
CA HIS A 24 -20.11 -6.50 -20.88
C HIS A 24 -18.66 -6.02 -20.72
N LEU A 25 -17.96 -5.76 -21.83
CA LEU A 25 -16.61 -5.21 -21.81
C LEU A 25 -16.59 -3.82 -21.14
N GLY A 26 -17.52 -2.92 -21.50
CA GLY A 26 -17.63 -1.61 -20.85
C GLY A 26 -17.94 -1.69 -19.36
N SER A 27 -18.73 -2.69 -18.94
CA SER A 27 -19.00 -2.97 -17.52
C SER A 27 -17.73 -3.42 -16.79
N LEU A 28 -16.97 -4.36 -17.36
CA LEU A 28 -15.72 -4.86 -16.79
C LEU A 28 -14.65 -3.76 -16.70
N GLU A 29 -14.53 -2.92 -17.72
CA GLU A 29 -13.63 -1.77 -17.70
C GLU A 29 -14.00 -0.78 -16.58
N SER A 30 -15.30 -0.53 -16.40
CA SER A 30 -15.81 0.34 -15.32
C SER A 30 -15.52 -0.24 -13.95
N GLU A 31 -15.68 -1.56 -13.78
CA GLU A 31 -15.37 -2.26 -12.54
C GLU A 31 -13.87 -2.24 -12.23
N LEU A 32 -13.01 -2.49 -13.23
CA LEU A 32 -11.55 -2.37 -13.07
C LEU A 32 -11.14 -0.94 -12.72
N GLN A 33 -11.75 0.07 -13.34
CA GLN A 33 -11.49 1.47 -13.00
C GLN A 33 -11.95 1.80 -11.58
N PHE A 34 -13.10 1.28 -11.16
CA PHE A 34 -13.59 1.42 -9.79
C PHE A 34 -12.63 0.79 -8.78
N LEU A 35 -12.23 -0.47 -8.99
CA LEU A 35 -11.28 -1.18 -8.14
C LEU A 35 -9.93 -0.45 -8.09
N SER A 36 -9.48 0.09 -9.22
CA SER A 36 -8.24 0.86 -9.27
C SER A 36 -8.31 2.15 -8.45
N ARG A 37 -9.44 2.87 -8.52
CA ARG A 37 -9.67 4.05 -7.66
C ARG A 37 -9.80 3.69 -6.18
N LEU A 38 -10.45 2.56 -5.87
CA LEU A 38 -10.69 2.13 -4.50
C LEU A 38 -9.41 1.63 -3.81
N THR A 39 -8.57 0.92 -4.54
CA THR A 39 -7.37 0.26 -4.00
C THR A 39 -6.08 1.03 -4.27
N GLY A 40 -6.11 1.97 -5.21
CA GLY A 40 -4.91 2.62 -5.74
C GLY A 40 -4.08 1.73 -6.67
N ILE A 41 -4.50 0.48 -6.88
CA ILE A 41 -3.76 -0.50 -7.68
C ILE A 41 -4.27 -0.48 -9.12
N SER A 42 -3.39 -0.30 -10.10
CA SER A 42 -3.74 -0.48 -11.51
C SER A 42 -2.88 -1.57 -12.14
N ILE A 43 -3.55 -2.52 -12.80
CA ILE A 43 -2.90 -3.58 -13.57
C ILE A 43 -2.68 -3.04 -14.98
N ARG A 44 -1.45 -3.10 -15.46
CA ARG A 44 -1.04 -2.61 -16.79
C ARG A 44 -0.86 -3.74 -17.78
N ASN A 45 -0.24 -4.82 -17.36
CA ASN A 45 0.02 -5.97 -18.21
C ASN A 45 -0.25 -7.26 -17.45
N TYR A 46 -0.84 -8.23 -18.14
CA TYR A 46 -1.08 -9.56 -17.64
C TYR A 46 -0.83 -10.54 -18.77
N CYS A 47 -0.02 -11.56 -18.51
CA CYS A 47 0.07 -12.72 -19.39
C CYS A 47 0.02 -14.02 -18.60
N LYS A 48 -0.50 -15.05 -19.28
CA LYS A 48 -0.69 -16.39 -18.73
C LYS A 48 -0.20 -17.41 -19.75
N ASN A 49 0.70 -18.28 -19.30
CA ASN A 49 1.13 -19.45 -20.05
C ASN A 49 0.68 -20.70 -19.29
N THR A 50 0.16 -21.69 -20.01
CA THR A 50 -0.37 -22.92 -19.40
C THR A 50 0.35 -24.13 -19.98
N GLU A 51 0.82 -25.01 -19.11
CA GLU A 51 1.56 -26.22 -19.44
C GLU A 51 0.80 -27.43 -18.88
N ASP A 52 0.44 -28.38 -19.74
CA ASP A 52 -0.21 -29.62 -19.31
C ASP A 52 0.86 -30.61 -18.84
N LEU A 53 0.76 -31.01 -17.58
CA LEU A 53 1.66 -31.95 -16.92
C LEU A 53 0.95 -33.30 -16.65
N THR A 54 -0.11 -33.60 -17.40
CA THR A 54 -0.85 -34.85 -17.25
C THR A 54 -0.08 -35.99 -17.93
N ASN A 55 0.35 -36.96 -17.13
CA ASN A 55 1.05 -38.16 -17.60
C ASN A 55 0.04 -39.26 -17.95
N THR A 56 0.46 -40.28 -18.71
CA THR A 56 -0.39 -41.42 -19.11
C THR A 56 -1.08 -42.09 -17.92
N GLU A 57 -0.37 -42.35 -16.82
CA GLU A 57 -0.94 -42.94 -15.59
C GLU A 57 -1.97 -42.03 -14.89
N MET A 58 -1.80 -40.71 -15.00
CA MET A 58 -2.74 -39.74 -14.43
C MET A 58 -4.00 -39.63 -15.29
N ALA A 59 -3.83 -39.65 -16.62
CA ALA A 59 -4.94 -39.67 -17.56
C ALA A 59 -5.85 -40.90 -17.37
N GLU A 60 -5.26 -42.09 -17.15
CA GLU A 60 -6.00 -43.32 -16.85
C GLU A 60 -6.83 -43.21 -15.55
N LYS A 61 -6.31 -42.50 -14.56
CA LYS A 61 -7.01 -42.21 -13.28
C LYS A 61 -7.97 -41.01 -13.38
N SER A 62 -8.12 -40.41 -14.56
CA SER A 62 -8.89 -39.18 -14.79
C SER A 62 -8.40 -38.00 -13.92
N ILE A 63 -7.10 -37.96 -13.65
CA ILE A 63 -6.43 -36.85 -12.94
C ILE A 63 -5.81 -35.94 -14.00
N LYS A 64 -6.15 -34.66 -13.96
CA LYS A 64 -5.57 -33.62 -14.81
C LYS A 64 -4.64 -32.75 -13.97
N LYS A 65 -3.42 -32.51 -14.46
CA LYS A 65 -2.43 -31.66 -13.78
C LYS A 65 -1.95 -30.57 -14.73
N VAL A 66 -2.11 -29.32 -14.31
CA VAL A 66 -1.79 -28.15 -15.13
C VAL A 66 -0.91 -27.21 -14.33
N LEU A 67 0.17 -26.73 -14.94
CA LEU A 67 1.00 -25.66 -14.41
C LEU A 67 0.68 -24.37 -15.16
N GLN A 68 0.25 -23.35 -14.43
CA GLN A 68 -0.01 -22.03 -14.97
C GLN A 68 1.09 -21.07 -14.52
N ARG A 69 1.75 -20.42 -15.47
CA ARG A 69 2.72 -19.35 -15.22
C ARG A 69 2.07 -18.00 -15.51
N HIS A 70 2.06 -17.13 -14.52
CA HIS A 70 1.43 -15.82 -14.58
C HIS A 70 2.51 -14.76 -14.46
N ARG A 71 2.39 -13.71 -15.26
CA ARG A 71 3.15 -12.48 -15.07
C ARG A 71 2.18 -11.30 -15.08
N LEU A 72 2.29 -10.48 -14.05
CA LEU A 72 1.44 -9.32 -13.81
C LEU A 72 2.34 -8.11 -13.59
N SER A 73 2.06 -6.99 -14.24
CA SER A 73 2.70 -5.72 -13.89
C SER A 73 1.67 -4.63 -13.69
N GLY A 74 2.00 -3.69 -12.82
CA GLY A 74 1.08 -2.66 -12.40
C GLY A 74 1.75 -1.60 -11.55
N ASN A 75 0.92 -0.76 -10.94
CA ASN A 75 1.35 0.20 -9.95
C ASN A 75 0.35 0.29 -8.80
N CYS A 76 0.84 0.73 -7.64
CA CYS A 76 0.05 1.20 -6.52
C CYS A 76 0.45 2.66 -6.29
N HIS A 77 -0.38 3.59 -6.76
CA HIS A 77 0.00 5.00 -6.89
C HIS A 77 1.35 5.18 -7.62
N MET A 78 2.38 5.69 -6.93
CA MET A 78 3.71 5.96 -7.47
C MET A 78 4.65 4.74 -7.44
N ILE A 79 4.24 3.63 -6.80
CA ILE A 79 5.07 2.44 -6.66
C ILE A 79 4.71 1.48 -7.79
N THR A 80 5.66 1.16 -8.66
CA THR A 80 5.46 0.14 -9.70
C THR A 80 5.89 -1.23 -9.19
N PHE A 81 5.23 -2.26 -9.70
CA PHE A 81 5.52 -3.64 -9.36
C PHE A 81 5.37 -4.55 -10.58
N GLN A 82 6.07 -5.67 -10.55
CA GLN A 82 5.89 -6.80 -11.42
C GLN A 82 5.91 -8.07 -10.57
N LEU A 83 4.94 -8.95 -10.77
CA LEU A 83 4.89 -10.26 -10.14
C LEU A 83 5.01 -11.33 -11.20
N GLU A 84 5.76 -12.38 -10.89
CA GLU A 84 5.80 -13.63 -11.64
C GLU A 84 5.45 -14.75 -10.66
N PHE A 85 4.40 -15.52 -10.95
CA PHE A 85 3.96 -16.58 -10.05
C PHE A 85 3.46 -17.81 -10.80
N GLN A 86 3.55 -18.96 -10.13
CA GLN A 86 3.18 -20.25 -10.70
C GLN A 86 2.06 -20.88 -9.87
N ILE A 87 0.97 -21.26 -10.54
CA ILE A 87 -0.13 -22.00 -9.93
C ILE A 87 -0.10 -23.43 -10.46
N LEU A 88 -0.01 -24.40 -9.55
CA LEU A 88 -0.21 -25.80 -9.87
C LEU A 88 -1.65 -26.19 -9.57
N GLU A 89 -2.38 -26.56 -10.60
CA GLU A 89 -3.75 -27.07 -10.50
C GLU A 89 -3.73 -28.59 -10.69
N ILE A 90 -4.33 -29.31 -9.74
CA ILE A 90 -4.55 -30.75 -9.83
C ILE A 90 -6.05 -30.98 -9.66
N GLN A 91 -6.66 -31.58 -10.67
CA GLN A 91 -8.07 -31.91 -10.71
C GLN A 91 -8.21 -33.43 -10.78
N ASP A 92 -9.01 -34.01 -9.88
CA ASP A 92 -9.45 -35.39 -9.96
C ASP A 92 -10.99 -35.44 -10.14
N LYS A 93 -11.61 -36.62 -9.97
CA LYS A 93 -13.05 -36.78 -10.17
C LYS A 93 -13.92 -36.08 -9.10
N GLU A 94 -13.37 -35.81 -7.93
CA GLU A 94 -14.10 -35.32 -6.75
C GLU A 94 -13.60 -33.95 -6.25
N SER A 95 -12.38 -33.55 -6.61
CA SER A 95 -11.69 -32.39 -6.07
C SER A 95 -10.91 -31.59 -7.12
N LEU A 96 -10.83 -30.29 -6.89
CA LEU A 96 -9.96 -29.37 -7.60
C LEU A 96 -9.07 -28.70 -6.55
N SER A 97 -7.76 -28.90 -6.67
CA SER A 97 -6.76 -28.26 -5.82
C SER A 97 -5.93 -27.30 -6.65
N SER A 98 -5.65 -26.13 -6.08
CA SER A 98 -4.84 -25.09 -6.71
C SER A 98 -3.92 -24.51 -5.65
N VAL A 99 -2.62 -24.49 -5.94
CA VAL A 99 -1.61 -23.96 -5.01
C VAL A 99 -0.59 -23.11 -5.76
N ILE A 100 -0.19 -22.00 -5.14
CA ILE A 100 0.92 -21.19 -5.65
C ILE A 100 2.22 -21.92 -5.27
N THR A 101 2.96 -22.36 -6.27
CA THR A 101 4.22 -23.10 -6.08
C THR A 101 5.43 -22.19 -6.03
N ASP A 102 5.33 -21.01 -6.65
CA ASP A 102 6.43 -20.08 -6.83
C ASP A 102 5.86 -18.66 -6.96
N LEU A 103 6.53 -17.68 -6.34
CA LEU A 103 6.17 -16.26 -6.37
C LEU A 103 7.45 -15.44 -6.33
N SER A 104 7.63 -14.60 -7.35
CA SER A 104 8.66 -13.58 -7.43
C SER A 104 8.01 -12.21 -7.63
N ILE A 105 8.53 -11.21 -6.94
CA ILE A 105 8.04 -9.85 -6.90
C ILE A 105 9.21 -8.91 -7.14
N ILE A 106 9.09 -8.11 -8.19
CA ILE A 106 10.04 -7.07 -8.55
C ILE A 106 9.35 -5.73 -8.33
N MET A 107 9.98 -4.85 -7.56
CA MET A 107 9.51 -3.49 -7.35
C MET A 107 10.58 -2.50 -7.78
N GLU A 108 10.17 -1.35 -8.29
CA GLU A 108 11.14 -0.27 -8.53
C GLU A 108 11.80 0.16 -7.22
N PRO A 109 13.09 0.55 -7.25
CA PRO A 109 13.76 1.08 -6.07
C PRO A 109 12.96 2.26 -5.52
N THR A 110 12.59 2.15 -4.25
CA THR A 110 11.89 3.23 -3.53
C THR A 110 12.76 3.73 -2.39
N GLU A 111 12.44 4.92 -1.88
CA GLU A 111 13.05 5.46 -0.65
C GLU A 111 12.63 4.68 0.60
N TYR A 112 11.72 3.71 0.46
CA TYR A 112 11.16 2.92 1.56
C TYR A 112 11.91 1.59 1.71
N SER A 113 12.91 1.60 2.60
CA SER A 113 13.63 0.36 2.96
C SER A 113 12.72 -0.73 3.53
N GLU A 114 11.58 -0.35 4.12
CA GLU A 114 10.62 -1.26 4.74
C GLU A 114 9.92 -2.19 3.74
N LEU A 115 9.91 -1.81 2.44
CA LEU A 115 9.29 -2.63 1.41
C LEU A 115 10.12 -3.85 1.03
N SER A 116 11.45 -3.81 1.15
CA SER A 116 12.29 -4.94 0.74
C SER A 116 12.08 -6.17 1.62
N GLU A 117 12.09 -5.99 2.95
CA GLU A 117 11.84 -7.06 3.91
C GLU A 117 10.41 -7.62 3.77
N PHE A 118 9.43 -6.75 3.55
CA PHE A 118 8.06 -7.15 3.28
C PHE A 118 7.93 -7.98 1.99
N VAL A 119 8.58 -7.57 0.90
CA VAL A 119 8.55 -8.28 -0.38
C VAL A 119 9.11 -9.70 -0.23
N SER A 120 10.29 -9.83 0.40
CA SER A 120 10.91 -11.15 0.62
C SER A 120 9.99 -12.07 1.43
N ARG A 121 9.34 -11.57 2.48
CA ARG A 121 8.37 -12.36 3.25
C ARG A 121 7.14 -12.77 2.43
N ALA A 122 6.63 -11.88 1.57
CA ALA A 122 5.49 -12.20 0.72
C ALA A 122 5.83 -13.29 -0.31
N GLU A 123 7.02 -13.24 -0.91
CA GLU A 123 7.57 -14.28 -1.79
C GLU A 123 7.70 -15.63 -1.07
N GLU A 124 8.33 -15.63 0.12
CA GLU A 124 8.53 -16.84 0.93
C GLU A 124 7.21 -17.51 1.32
N LYS A 125 6.22 -16.71 1.74
CA LYS A 125 4.87 -17.18 2.10
C LYS A 125 3.99 -17.50 0.88
N ARG A 126 4.42 -17.09 -0.32
CA ARG A 126 3.66 -17.21 -1.58
C ARG A 126 2.26 -16.59 -1.48
N ASP A 127 2.16 -15.50 -0.72
CA ASP A 127 0.88 -14.88 -0.36
C ASP A 127 0.66 -13.59 -1.16
N LEU A 128 0.02 -13.76 -2.32
CA LEU A 128 -0.38 -12.65 -3.19
C LEU A 128 -1.36 -11.69 -2.50
N LEU A 129 -2.24 -12.21 -1.64
CA LEU A 129 -3.24 -11.40 -0.97
C LEU A 129 -2.56 -10.48 0.06
N MET A 130 -1.66 -11.04 0.86
CA MET A 130 -0.81 -10.28 1.78
C MET A 130 -0.05 -9.19 1.02
N PHE A 131 0.53 -9.51 -0.14
CA PHE A 131 1.24 -8.52 -0.94
C PHE A 131 0.37 -7.31 -1.30
N PHE A 132 -0.75 -7.53 -1.99
CA PHE A 132 -1.61 -6.43 -2.44
C PHE A 132 -2.23 -5.65 -1.28
N ARG A 133 -2.69 -6.36 -0.24
CA ARG A 133 -3.29 -5.74 0.95
C ARG A 133 -2.28 -4.83 1.65
N SER A 134 -1.07 -5.33 1.90
CA SER A 134 -0.05 -4.58 2.62
C SER A 134 0.43 -3.39 1.80
N LEU A 135 0.69 -3.58 0.50
CA LEU A 135 1.13 -2.50 -0.39
C LEU A 135 0.12 -1.36 -0.45
N ARG A 136 -1.17 -1.68 -0.54
CA ARG A 136 -2.25 -0.68 -0.49
C ARG A 136 -2.19 0.15 0.79
N PHE A 137 -2.24 -0.49 1.96
CA PHE A 137 -2.25 0.22 3.24
C PHE A 137 -0.95 0.99 3.47
N PHE A 138 0.18 0.47 3.02
CA PHE A 138 1.48 1.16 3.09
C PHE A 138 1.44 2.49 2.36
N VAL A 139 0.96 2.49 1.12
CA VAL A 139 0.83 3.73 0.34
C VAL A 139 -0.19 4.68 0.94
N GLU A 140 -1.33 4.18 1.45
CA GLU A 140 -2.32 5.01 2.15
C GLU A 140 -1.71 5.72 3.38
N TRP A 141 -0.88 5.02 4.17
CA TRP A 141 -0.16 5.62 5.30
C TRP A 141 0.90 6.63 4.85
N CYS A 142 1.63 6.36 3.77
CA CYS A 142 2.58 7.31 3.18
C CYS A 142 1.90 8.62 2.79
N ASP A 143 0.75 8.52 2.12
CA ASP A 143 -0.04 9.67 1.70
C ASP A 143 -0.67 10.42 2.88
N TYR A 144 -1.12 9.69 3.90
CA TYR A 144 -1.62 10.31 5.12
C TYR A 144 -0.53 11.09 5.87
N ARG A 145 0.66 10.51 6.06
CA ARG A 145 1.83 11.20 6.63
C ARG A 145 2.19 12.45 5.84
N LYS A 146 2.28 12.34 4.51
CA LYS A 146 2.61 13.46 3.63
C LYS A 146 1.61 14.61 3.75
N ARG A 147 0.31 14.31 3.74
CA ARG A 147 -0.74 15.31 3.94
C ARG A 147 -0.66 15.96 5.32
N THR A 148 -0.41 15.16 6.36
CA THR A 148 -0.29 15.63 7.74
C THR A 148 0.89 16.60 7.89
N PHE A 149 2.07 16.23 7.40
CA PHE A 149 3.26 17.09 7.45
C PHE A 149 3.08 18.38 6.65
N LYS A 150 2.48 18.28 5.46
CA LYS A 150 2.15 19.46 4.65
C LYS A 150 1.18 20.39 5.40
N HIS A 151 0.13 19.85 6.00
CA HIS A 151 -0.85 20.62 6.78
C HIS A 151 -0.17 21.41 7.91
N PHE A 152 0.67 20.76 8.72
CA PHE A 152 1.35 21.44 9.83
C PHE A 152 2.39 22.45 9.35
N LYS A 153 3.06 22.20 8.22
CA LYS A 153 3.96 23.18 7.62
C LYS A 153 3.22 24.43 7.13
N GLU A 154 2.05 24.26 6.53
CA GLU A 154 1.20 25.39 6.08
C GLU A 154 0.62 26.17 7.25
N LYS A 155 0.22 25.46 8.32
CA LYS A 155 -0.39 26.06 9.51
C LYS A 155 0.61 26.76 10.43
N TYR A 156 1.83 26.23 10.55
CA TYR A 156 2.89 26.75 11.42
C TYR A 156 4.22 26.89 10.66
N PRO A 157 4.31 27.80 9.67
CA PRO A 157 5.46 27.87 8.76
C PRO A 157 6.79 28.17 9.45
N GLU A 158 6.78 28.95 10.53
CA GLU A 158 7.99 29.32 11.29
C GLU A 158 8.45 28.21 12.24
N ALA A 159 7.52 27.45 12.81
CA ALA A 159 7.82 26.41 13.77
C ALA A 159 8.16 25.07 13.10
N VAL A 160 7.45 24.70 12.03
CA VAL A 160 7.56 23.38 11.41
C VAL A 160 8.59 23.40 10.27
N GLN A 161 9.49 22.42 10.28
CA GLN A 161 10.52 22.26 9.26
C GLN A 161 10.45 20.87 8.61
N LEU A 162 10.54 20.86 7.28
CA LEU A 162 10.52 19.65 6.45
C LEU A 162 11.80 19.63 5.60
N SER A 163 12.95 19.40 6.23
CA SER A 163 14.28 19.49 5.58
C SER A 163 14.41 18.58 4.35
N GLU A 164 13.77 17.41 4.41
CA GLU A 164 13.74 16.41 3.33
C GLU A 164 12.39 16.42 2.57
N GLY A 165 11.57 17.45 2.78
CA GLY A 165 10.24 17.59 2.19
C GLY A 165 9.13 16.80 2.91
N ALA A 166 7.89 17.00 2.46
CA ALA A 166 6.70 16.42 3.11
C ALA A 166 6.58 14.89 2.95
N SER A 167 7.31 14.29 2.01
CA SER A 167 7.35 12.84 1.82
C SER A 167 8.34 12.14 2.77
N SER A 168 9.16 12.90 3.52
CA SER A 168 10.14 12.33 4.45
C SER A 168 9.48 11.64 5.66
N SER A 169 10.26 10.81 6.34
CA SER A 169 9.92 10.21 7.63
C SER A 169 10.06 11.16 8.80
N CYS A 170 10.66 12.34 8.60
CA CYS A 170 10.95 13.27 9.68
C CYS A 170 10.23 14.61 9.50
N MET A 171 9.71 15.14 10.60
CA MET A 171 9.23 16.52 10.71
C MET A 171 9.87 17.19 11.92
N GLY A 172 10.59 18.29 11.69
CA GLY A 172 11.18 19.10 12.75
C GLY A 172 10.19 20.14 13.26
N ILE A 173 10.24 20.42 14.56
CA ILE A 173 9.51 21.50 15.23
C ILE A 173 10.55 22.30 16.01
N ARG A 174 10.59 23.61 15.76
CA ARG A 174 11.50 24.55 16.39
C ARG A 174 10.70 25.69 17.00
N ASN A 175 11.22 26.25 18.09
CA ASN A 175 10.68 27.48 18.65
C ASN A 175 11.57 28.64 18.16
N PRO A 176 11.05 29.59 17.36
CA PRO A 176 11.81 30.76 16.90
C PRO A 176 12.41 31.59 18.04
N SER A 177 11.73 31.64 19.19
CA SER A 177 12.16 32.38 20.37
C SER A 177 13.26 31.67 21.17
N GLN A 178 13.47 30.37 20.95
CA GLN A 178 14.49 29.57 21.64
C GLN A 178 15.37 28.81 20.64
N PRO A 179 16.28 29.51 19.93
CA PRO A 179 17.16 28.88 18.96
C PRO A 179 18.07 27.85 19.63
N GLY A 180 18.08 26.62 19.10
CA GLY A 180 18.88 25.51 19.59
C GLY A 180 18.08 24.35 20.18
N PHE A 181 16.81 24.55 20.52
CA PHE A 181 15.88 23.48 20.87
C PHE A 181 15.10 23.03 19.64
N GLU A 182 15.12 21.73 19.38
CA GLU A 182 14.44 21.13 18.24
C GLU A 182 13.82 19.80 18.66
N LEU A 183 12.54 19.63 18.30
CA LEU A 183 11.82 18.38 18.43
C LEU A 183 11.69 17.77 17.05
N VAL A 184 12.09 16.51 16.88
CA VAL A 184 11.99 15.80 15.60
C VAL A 184 11.00 14.65 15.75
N ILE A 185 9.91 14.73 15.02
CA ILE A 185 8.95 13.64 14.87
C ILE A 185 9.49 12.67 13.84
N VAL A 186 9.66 11.41 14.22
CA VAL A 186 10.04 10.32 13.34
C VAL A 186 8.82 9.44 13.12
N TRP A 187 8.31 9.41 11.89
CA TRP A 187 7.14 8.64 11.49
C TRP A 187 7.53 7.56 10.48
N ARG A 188 7.60 6.32 10.97
CA ARG A 188 7.87 5.12 10.18
C ARG A 188 6.58 4.34 9.92
N ILE A 189 6.54 3.60 8.84
CA ILE A 189 5.42 2.73 8.49
C ILE A 189 5.95 1.31 8.53
N GLN A 190 5.49 0.53 9.51
CA GLN A 190 5.94 -0.83 9.72
C GLN A 190 4.95 -1.82 9.12
N ILE A 191 5.47 -2.92 8.60
CA ILE A 191 4.68 -4.05 8.13
C ILE A 191 5.05 -5.24 9.01
N ASP A 192 4.08 -5.79 9.76
CA ASP A 192 4.33 -6.94 10.63
C ASP A 192 4.39 -8.26 9.83
N GLU A 193 4.61 -9.36 10.56
CA GLU A 193 4.73 -10.70 9.98
C GLU A 193 3.47 -11.15 9.23
N GLU A 194 2.30 -10.68 9.63
CA GLU A 194 1.01 -10.98 9.01
C GLU A 194 0.64 -10.00 7.88
N GLY A 195 1.52 -9.05 7.57
CA GLY A 195 1.29 -8.05 6.52
C GLY A 195 0.30 -6.96 6.96
N LYS A 196 0.16 -6.74 8.27
CA LYS A 196 -0.57 -5.60 8.81
C LYS A 196 0.35 -4.40 8.81
N VAL A 197 -0.16 -3.29 8.30
CA VAL A 197 0.59 -2.05 8.17
C VAL A 197 0.21 -1.09 9.27
N LEU A 198 1.20 -0.62 10.03
CA LEU A 198 1.00 0.24 11.19
C LEU A 198 1.94 1.46 11.16
N PRO A 199 1.42 2.67 11.37
CA PRO A 199 2.25 3.84 11.56
C PRO A 199 2.87 3.79 12.96
N LYS A 200 4.17 4.00 13.05
CA LYS A 200 4.90 4.15 14.30
C LYS A 200 5.55 5.51 14.35
N LEU A 201 5.10 6.33 15.29
CA LEU A 201 5.63 7.66 15.52
C LEU A 201 6.47 7.66 16.79
N ASP A 202 7.58 8.38 16.73
CA ASP A 202 8.44 8.63 17.87
C ASP A 202 8.91 10.07 17.89
N LEU A 203 9.42 10.50 19.04
CA LEU A 203 9.92 11.87 19.25
C LEU A 203 11.39 11.81 19.62
N LEU A 204 12.21 12.59 18.92
CA LEU A 204 13.60 12.85 19.26
C LEU A 204 13.74 14.30 19.72
N THR A 205 14.41 14.50 20.85
CA THR A 205 14.68 15.82 21.41
C THR A 205 16.13 16.19 21.15
N LYS A 206 16.36 17.30 20.46
CA LYS A 206 17.67 17.89 20.28
C LYS A 206 17.74 19.16 21.11
N VAL A 207 18.55 19.11 22.16
CA VAL A 207 18.66 20.19 23.14
C VAL A 207 20.12 20.53 23.41
N PRO A 208 20.46 21.80 23.71
CA PRO A 208 21.82 22.17 24.09
C PRO A 208 22.25 21.49 25.40
N LEU A 209 23.53 21.12 25.51
CA LEU A 209 24.08 20.44 26.70
C LEU A 209 23.81 21.21 28.01
N ARG A 210 23.94 22.55 27.98
CA ARG A 210 23.66 23.40 29.14
C ARG A 210 22.22 23.31 29.62
N ALA A 211 21.27 23.04 28.72
CA ALA A 211 19.87 22.87 29.07
C ALA A 211 19.59 21.50 29.69
N LEU A 212 20.31 20.45 29.26
CA LEU A 212 20.24 19.12 29.88
C LEU A 212 20.70 19.13 31.33
N GLU A 213 21.75 19.89 31.65
CA GLU A 213 22.25 20.05 33.03
C GLU A 213 21.21 20.70 33.96
N LEU A 214 20.31 21.51 33.39
CA LEU A 214 19.25 22.20 34.13
C LEU A 214 17.95 21.38 34.23
N ASP A 215 17.81 20.29 33.47
CA ASP A 215 16.63 19.42 33.44
C ASP A 215 16.57 18.46 34.65
N LYS A 216 16.37 19.03 35.84
CA LYS A 216 16.28 18.27 37.10
C LYS A 216 15.16 17.23 37.11
N ASN A 217 14.12 17.43 36.30
CA ASN A 217 12.94 16.58 36.24
C ASN A 217 13.02 15.53 35.11
N ARG A 218 14.12 15.49 34.35
CA ARG A 218 14.32 14.58 33.21
C ARG A 218 13.18 14.64 32.19
N VAL A 219 12.64 15.84 31.98
CA VAL A 219 11.56 16.10 31.01
C VAL A 219 12.00 15.73 29.60
N ILE A 220 13.26 16.03 29.24
CA ILE A 220 13.79 15.74 27.91
C ILE A 220 13.86 14.22 27.67
N GLU A 221 14.32 13.46 28.65
CA GLU A 221 14.43 12.00 28.54
C GLU A 221 13.07 11.31 28.54
N THR A 222 12.10 11.85 29.27
CA THR A 222 10.74 11.29 29.37
C THR A 222 9.82 11.73 28.25
N ALA A 223 10.16 12.79 27.49
CA ALA A 223 9.34 13.33 26.42
C ALA A 223 8.92 12.29 25.36
N PRO A 224 9.78 11.37 24.87
CA PRO A 224 9.35 10.34 23.92
C PRO A 224 8.28 9.41 24.48
N LEU A 225 8.36 9.06 25.77
CA LEU A 225 7.35 8.22 26.42
C LEU A 225 6.03 8.96 26.55
N SER A 226 6.06 10.21 27.03
CA SER A 226 4.87 11.06 27.15
C SER A 226 4.20 11.29 25.80
N PHE A 227 4.99 11.49 24.74
CA PHE A 227 4.49 11.63 23.38
C PHE A 227 3.75 10.36 22.91
N ARG A 228 4.31 9.17 23.13
CA ARG A 228 3.65 7.90 22.77
C ARG A 228 2.35 7.67 23.55
N THR A 229 2.31 8.07 24.82
CA THR A 229 1.08 8.02 25.63
C THR A 229 0.00 8.94 25.03
N LEU A 230 0.36 10.18 24.68
CA LEU A 230 -0.56 11.12 24.03
C LEU A 230 -1.07 10.59 22.68
N LEU A 231 -0.20 10.00 21.86
CA LEU A 231 -0.60 9.38 20.59
C LEU A 231 -1.68 8.32 20.78
N GLY A 232 -1.58 7.48 21.81
CA GLY A 232 -2.56 6.44 22.11
C GLY A 232 -3.93 6.99 22.56
N VAL A 233 -3.96 8.19 23.16
CA VAL A 233 -5.18 8.81 23.69
C VAL A 233 -5.84 9.73 22.67
N LEU A 234 -5.06 10.58 22.00
CA LEU A 234 -5.57 11.66 21.15
C LEU A 234 -5.53 11.31 19.65
N GLY A 235 -4.74 10.32 19.25
CA GLY A 235 -4.41 10.08 17.86
C GLY A 235 -3.36 11.06 17.32
N ILE A 236 -2.99 10.88 16.05
CA ILE A 236 -1.79 11.49 15.46
C ILE A 236 -1.92 13.01 15.34
N GLU A 237 -2.95 13.51 14.64
CA GLU A 237 -3.08 14.94 14.35
C GLU A 237 -3.24 15.78 15.63
N ALA A 238 -4.11 15.36 16.55
CA ALA A 238 -4.34 16.08 17.80
C ALA A 238 -3.11 16.08 18.71
N THR A 239 -2.32 15.00 18.71
CA THR A 239 -1.05 14.96 19.46
C THR A 239 -0.03 15.93 18.87
N LEU A 240 0.13 15.94 17.55
CA LEU A 240 1.07 16.85 16.87
C LEU A 240 0.67 18.32 17.07
N GLU A 241 -0.62 18.63 16.94
CA GLU A 241 -1.17 19.96 17.21
C GLU A 241 -0.90 20.40 18.65
N SER A 242 -1.15 19.53 19.63
CA SER A 242 -0.89 19.82 21.04
C SER A 242 0.59 20.04 21.32
N LEU A 243 1.46 19.22 20.72
CA LEU A 243 2.90 19.34 20.86
C LEU A 243 3.41 20.68 20.32
N ILE A 244 3.03 21.04 19.08
CA ILE A 244 3.44 22.29 18.45
C ILE A 244 2.97 23.49 19.28
N LYS A 245 1.70 23.49 19.70
CA LYS A 245 1.19 24.57 20.55
C LYS A 245 1.94 24.68 21.86
N SER A 246 2.16 23.57 22.56
CA SER A 246 2.85 23.57 23.86
C SER A 246 4.32 24.01 23.77
N PHE A 247 4.99 23.68 22.66
CA PHE A 247 6.40 23.98 22.47
C PHE A 247 6.63 25.40 21.92
N CYS A 248 5.68 25.90 21.14
CA CYS A 248 5.75 27.20 20.48
C CYS A 248 4.85 28.25 21.14
N THR A 249 4.30 28.02 22.34
CA THR A 249 3.49 29.03 23.02
C THR A 249 4.26 30.34 23.10
N GLU A 250 3.72 31.37 22.46
CA GLU A 250 4.02 32.75 22.80
C GLU A 250 3.56 32.94 24.24
N GLU A 251 4.46 33.33 25.14
CA GLU A 251 4.04 33.98 26.37
C GLU A 251 3.29 35.25 25.93
N SER A 252 1.96 35.17 25.86
CA SER A 252 1.12 36.36 25.87
C SER A 252 1.41 37.05 27.19
N SER A 253 2.28 38.06 27.10
CA SER A 253 2.78 38.90 28.18
C SER A 253 1.65 39.57 28.94
#